data_AF-A0A258CRR6-F1
#
_entry.id   AF-A0A258CRR6-F1
#
_cell.length_a   1.000
_cell.length_b   1.000
_cell.length_c   1.000
_cell.angle_alpha   90.00
_cell.angle_beta   90.00
_cell.angle_gamma   90.00
#
_symmetry.space_group_name_H-M   'P 1'
#
loop_
_entity.id
_entity.type
_entity.pdbx_description
1 polymer ?
#
loop_
_entity_poly.entity_id
_entity_poly.type
_entity_poly.pdbx_seq_one_letter_code
_entity_poly.pdbx_strand_id
1 'polypeptide(L)'
;MGDDVGMLILAELRALNARIDRLDRAGYAVPPSHGLVIAIGQHVGERAFTAAELIRHGEAAAPALLSAIETACGRISARSLGKKLAKMSGTSIAGMRVESLAEERSGRLWRVVPLRV
;
A
#
# COMPACT_ATOMS: atom_id res chain seq x y z
N MET A 1 -27.26 27.12 15.32
CA MET A 1 -27.31 25.65 15.59
C MET A 1 -26.54 24.83 14.56
N GLY A 2 -26.59 25.12 13.25
CA GLY A 2 -25.74 24.44 12.25
C GLY A 2 -24.25 24.79 12.33
N ASP A 3 -23.93 26.05 12.65
CA ASP A 3 -22.54 26.53 12.74
C ASP A 3 -21.78 25.97 13.95
N ASP A 4 -22.47 25.75 15.08
CA ASP A 4 -21.86 25.20 16.30
C ASP A 4 -21.42 23.74 16.11
N VAL A 5 -22.22 22.95 15.40
CA VAL A 5 -21.89 21.55 15.06
C VAL A 5 -20.73 21.51 14.06
N GLY A 6 -20.72 22.39 13.05
CA GLY A 6 -19.62 22.52 12.10
C GLY A 6 -18.29 22.88 12.78
N MET A 7 -18.32 23.82 13.72
CA MET A 7 -17.15 24.22 14.51
C MET A 7 -16.64 23.11 15.43
N LEU A 8 -17.55 22.33 16.03
CA LEU A 8 -17.17 21.17 16.85
C LEU A 8 -16.49 20.09 16.02
N ILE A 9 -17.04 19.77 14.83
CA ILE A 9 -16.44 18.80 13.90
C ILE A 9 -15.06 19.27 13.44
N LEU A 10 -14.93 20.54 13.07
CA LEU A 10 -13.64 21.12 12.66
C LEU A 10 -12.60 21.09 13.78
N ALA A 11 -13.00 21.36 15.02
CA ALA A 11 -12.11 21.27 16.19
C ALA A 11 -11.63 19.83 16.41
N GLU A 12 -12.53 18.86 16.33
CA GLU A 12 -12.20 17.44 16.51
C GLU A 12 -11.28 16.93 15.40
N LEU A 13 -11.55 17.29 14.14
CA LEU A 13 -10.69 16.94 13.00
C LEU A 13 -9.27 17.51 13.17
N ARG A 14 -9.14 18.75 13.66
CA ARG A 14 -7.83 19.35 13.94
C ARG A 14 -7.11 18.64 15.07
N ALA A 15 -7.82 18.27 16.15
CA ALA A 15 -7.25 17.53 17.26
C ALA A 15 -6.75 16.14 16.83
N LEU A 16 -7.51 15.46 15.98
CA LEU A 16 -7.11 14.18 15.39
C LEU A 16 -5.87 14.33 14.51
N ASN A 17 -5.82 15.31 13.61
CA ASN A 17 -4.63 15.57 12.78
C ASN A 17 -3.39 15.85 13.62
N ALA A 18 -3.50 16.71 14.65
CA ALA A 18 -2.39 17.00 15.55
C ALA A 18 -1.94 15.78 16.37
N ARG A 19 -2.81 14.77 16.55
CA ARG A 19 -2.45 13.50 17.18
C ARG A 19 -1.70 12.59 16.20
N ILE A 20 -2.14 12.51 14.95
CA ILE A 20 -1.45 11.76 13.89
C ILE A 20 -0.03 12.31 13.69
N ASP A 21 0.12 13.64 13.57
CA ASP A 21 1.43 14.28 13.41
C ASP A 21 2.40 14.00 14.58
N ARG A 22 1.85 13.84 15.79
CA ARG A 22 2.65 13.46 16.96
C ARG A 22 3.08 12.00 16.92
N LEU A 23 2.20 11.10 16.48
CA LEU A 23 2.53 9.69 16.31
C LEU A 23 3.59 9.50 15.23
N ASP A 24 3.47 10.19 14.10
CA ASP A 24 4.46 10.17 13.03
C ASP A 24 5.82 10.65 13.51
N ARG A 25 5.87 11.80 14.21
CA ARG A 25 7.12 12.32 14.81
C ARG A 25 7.71 11.40 15.88
N ALA A 26 6.86 10.67 16.59
CA ALA A 26 7.28 9.68 17.59
C ALA A 26 7.73 8.34 16.95
N GLY A 27 7.75 8.23 15.62
CA GLY A 27 8.22 7.04 14.91
C GLY A 27 7.15 5.97 14.71
N TYR A 28 5.89 6.24 15.04
CA TYR A 28 4.74 5.35 14.79
C TYR A 28 4.13 5.55 13.40
N ALA A 29 4.92 6.06 12.45
CA ALA A 29 4.47 6.29 11.09
C ALA A 29 4.01 4.97 10.45
N VAL A 30 2.92 5.04 9.69
CA VAL A 30 2.41 3.90 8.93
C VAL A 30 3.53 3.40 7.99
N PRO A 31 3.99 2.15 8.11
CA PRO A 31 5.09 1.67 7.29
C PRO A 31 4.75 1.77 5.80
N PRO A 32 5.69 2.19 4.92
CA PRO A 32 5.44 2.32 3.47
C PRO A 32 4.86 1.07 2.80
N SER A 33 5.11 -0.10 3.38
CA SER A 33 4.54 -1.38 2.99
C SER A 33 3.00 -1.39 3.02
N HIS A 34 2.36 -0.67 3.94
CA HIS A 34 0.90 -0.58 4.02
C HIS A 34 0.31 0.11 2.79
N GLY A 35 0.83 1.29 2.46
CA GLY A 35 0.41 2.03 1.26
C GLY A 35 0.63 1.21 -0.02
N LEU A 36 1.75 0.51 -0.13
CA LEU A 36 2.02 -0.39 -1.25
C LEU A 36 0.97 -1.50 -1.38
N VAL A 37 0.69 -2.24 -0.30
CA VAL A 37 -0.24 -3.38 -0.36
C VAL A 37 -1.67 -2.91 -0.68
N ILE A 38 -2.12 -1.80 -0.10
CA ILE A 38 -3.43 -1.19 -0.42
C ILE A 38 -3.48 -0.80 -1.89
N ALA A 39 -2.47 -0.09 -2.40
CA ALA A 39 -2.45 0.37 -3.80
C ALA A 39 -2.47 -0.82 -4.79
N ILE A 40 -1.73 -1.89 -4.49
CA ILE A 40 -1.77 -3.12 -5.29
C ILE A 40 -3.18 -3.74 -5.23
N GLY A 41 -3.73 -3.94 -4.03
CA GLY A 41 -5.07 -4.54 -3.88
C GLY A 41 -6.16 -3.75 -4.59
N GLN A 42 -6.11 -2.41 -4.54
CA GLN A 42 -7.04 -1.54 -5.27
C GLN A 42 -6.86 -1.63 -6.79
N HIS A 43 -5.63 -1.78 -7.28
CA HIS A 43 -5.34 -1.78 -8.70
C HIS A 43 -5.60 -3.14 -9.38
N VAL A 44 -5.13 -4.24 -8.78
CA VAL A 44 -5.25 -5.57 -9.39
C VAL A 44 -6.37 -6.42 -8.79
N GLY A 45 -6.94 -6.04 -7.64
CA GLY A 45 -7.84 -6.89 -6.87
C GLY A 45 -7.12 -8.14 -6.36
N GLU A 46 -7.78 -9.30 -6.46
CA GLU A 46 -7.20 -10.61 -6.12
C GLU A 46 -6.52 -11.30 -7.32
N ARG A 47 -6.28 -10.58 -8.43
CA ARG A 47 -5.64 -11.16 -9.62
C ARG A 47 -4.16 -11.40 -9.39
N ALA A 48 -3.63 -12.47 -9.98
CA ALA A 48 -2.20 -12.73 -9.99
C ALA A 48 -1.47 -11.72 -10.91
N PHE A 49 -0.24 -11.36 -10.53
CA PHE A 49 0.59 -10.42 -11.29
C PHE A 49 2.08 -10.72 -11.08
N THR A 50 2.90 -10.35 -12.05
CA THR A 50 4.35 -10.19 -11.88
C THR A 50 4.71 -8.77 -11.49
N ALA A 51 5.87 -8.58 -10.85
CA ALA A 51 6.37 -7.24 -10.53
C ALA A 51 6.58 -6.37 -11.78
N ALA A 52 6.94 -6.98 -12.93
CA ALA A 52 7.13 -6.28 -14.18
C ALA A 52 5.81 -5.81 -14.81
N GLU A 53 4.77 -6.64 -14.79
CA GLU A 53 3.43 -6.25 -15.26
C GLU A 53 2.86 -5.13 -14.41
N LEU A 54 3.01 -5.22 -13.09
CA LEU A 54 2.48 -4.23 -12.16
C LEU A 54 3.12 -2.85 -12.36
N ILE A 55 4.44 -2.79 -12.61
CA ILE A 55 5.13 -1.54 -12.93
C ILE A 55 4.64 -0.98 -14.26
N ARG A 56 4.54 -1.83 -15.30
CA ARG A 56 4.08 -1.42 -16.63
C ARG A 56 2.64 -0.87 -16.59
N HIS A 57 1.76 -1.49 -15.82
CA HIS A 57 0.39 -0.99 -15.62
C HIS A 57 0.37 0.31 -14.82
N GLY A 58 1.24 0.42 -13.80
CA GLY A 58 1.44 1.66 -13.04
C GLY A 58 1.84 2.84 -13.94
N GLU A 59 2.80 2.63 -14.84
CA GLU A 59 3.27 3.63 -15.82
C GLU A 59 2.17 4.05 -16.79
N ALA A 60 1.32 3.12 -17.22
CA ALA A 60 0.30 3.39 -18.22
C ALA A 60 -0.98 4.03 -17.65
N ALA A 61 -1.41 3.61 -16.46
CA ALA A 61 -2.79 3.85 -16.02
C ALA A 61 -2.98 4.13 -14.52
N ALA A 62 -1.93 3.99 -13.69
CA ALA A 62 -2.08 4.13 -12.24
C ALA A 62 -0.88 4.85 -11.58
N PRO A 63 -0.80 6.19 -11.69
CA PRO A 63 0.27 6.98 -11.06
C PRO A 63 0.38 6.76 -9.54
N ALA A 64 -0.75 6.55 -8.85
CA ALA A 64 -0.79 6.27 -7.43
C ALA A 64 -0.10 4.93 -7.06
N LEU A 65 -0.22 3.91 -7.92
CA LEU A 65 0.47 2.63 -7.74
C LEU A 65 1.98 2.80 -7.89
N LEU A 66 2.44 3.58 -8.89
CA LEU A 66 3.88 3.85 -9.04
C LEU A 66 4.45 4.61 -7.86
N SER A 67 3.75 5.65 -7.39
CA SER A 67 4.18 6.43 -6.22
C SER A 67 4.29 5.55 -4.97
N ALA A 68 3.35 4.61 -4.78
CA ALA A 68 3.41 3.65 -3.68
C ALA A 68 4.58 2.66 -3.83
N ILE A 69 4.88 2.20 -5.05
CA ILE A 69 6.04 1.35 -5.35
C ILE A 69 7.34 2.10 -5.04
N GLU A 70 7.46 3.34 -5.49
CA GLU A 70 8.63 4.19 -5.26
C GLU A 70 8.84 4.45 -3.77
N THR A 71 7.79 4.87 -3.06
CA THR A 71 7.85 5.14 -1.62
C THR A 71 8.26 3.89 -0.82
N ALA A 72 7.76 2.72 -1.19
CA ALA A 72 8.06 1.48 -0.48
C ALA A 72 9.41 0.85 -0.84
N CYS A 73 9.92 1.09 -2.05
CA CYS A 73 11.12 0.44 -2.60
C CYS A 73 12.33 1.38 -2.74
N GLY A 74 12.13 2.70 -2.65
CA GLY A 74 13.12 3.75 -2.93
C GLY A 74 13.47 3.93 -4.41
N ARG A 75 13.43 2.85 -5.21
CA ARG A 75 13.61 2.88 -6.66
C ARG A 75 12.64 1.91 -7.33
N ILE A 76 11.95 2.38 -8.37
CA ILE A 76 11.04 1.58 -9.18
C ILE A 76 11.87 0.60 -10.03
N SER A 77 11.79 -0.68 -9.71
CA SER A 77 12.29 -1.77 -10.56
C SER A 77 11.61 -3.09 -10.19
N ALA A 78 11.44 -3.99 -11.16
CA ALA A 78 10.85 -5.30 -10.92
C ALA A 78 11.61 -6.09 -9.85
N ARG A 79 12.95 -5.94 -9.80
CA ARG A 79 13.82 -6.59 -8.81
C ARG A 79 13.59 -6.03 -7.40
N SER A 80 13.55 -4.71 -7.25
CA SER A 80 13.31 -4.07 -5.95
C SER A 80 11.93 -4.43 -5.41
N LEU A 81 10.92 -4.35 -6.27
CA LEU A 81 9.54 -4.69 -5.92
C LEU A 81 9.40 -6.17 -5.57
N GLY A 82 9.98 -7.08 -6.36
CA GLY A 82 9.99 -8.52 -6.06
C GLY A 82 10.63 -8.85 -4.71
N LYS A 83 11.76 -8.21 -4.37
CA LYS A 83 12.37 -8.35 -3.04
C LYS A 83 11.47 -7.83 -1.92
N LYS A 84 10.80 -6.70 -2.14
CA LYS A 84 9.87 -6.12 -1.17
C LYS A 84 8.67 -7.04 -0.93
N LEU A 85 8.06 -7.55 -2.01
CA LEU A 85 6.95 -8.51 -1.96
C LEU A 85 7.36 -9.80 -1.24
N ALA A 86 8.56 -10.32 -1.53
CA ALA A 86 9.10 -11.50 -0.83
C ALA A 86 9.24 -11.27 0.67
N LYS A 87 9.72 -10.10 1.09
CA LYS A 87 9.83 -9.75 2.52
C LYS A 87 8.46 -9.64 3.21
N MET A 88 7.42 -9.25 2.49
CA MET A 88 6.05 -9.10 3.01
C MET A 88 5.22 -10.38 2.90
N SER A 89 5.66 -11.35 2.10
CA SER A 89 4.94 -12.59 1.83
C SER A 89 4.57 -13.31 3.13
N GLY A 90 3.32 -13.73 3.24
CA GLY A 90 2.79 -14.42 4.42
C GLY A 90 2.53 -13.53 5.63
N THR A 91 2.87 -12.24 5.57
CA THR A 91 2.55 -11.27 6.63
C THR A 91 1.23 -10.56 6.33
N SER A 92 0.41 -10.39 7.37
CA SER A 92 -0.80 -9.57 7.34
C SER A 92 -0.43 -8.08 7.40
N ILE A 93 -0.79 -7.32 6.38
CA ILE A 93 -0.49 -5.88 6.26
C ILE A 93 -1.76 -5.17 5.79
N ALA A 94 -2.21 -4.15 6.54
CA ALA A 94 -3.37 -3.34 6.18
C ALA A 94 -4.65 -4.13 5.86
N GLY A 95 -4.93 -5.20 6.62
CA GLY A 95 -6.10 -6.06 6.37
C GLY A 95 -5.97 -6.95 5.11
N MET A 96 -4.79 -7.01 4.51
CA MET A 96 -4.50 -7.82 3.32
C MET A 96 -3.29 -8.74 3.57
N ARG A 97 -3.10 -9.72 2.70
CA ARG A 97 -1.96 -10.64 2.69
C ARG A 97 -1.35 -10.72 1.31
N VAL A 98 -0.02 -10.67 1.25
CA VAL A 98 0.75 -10.92 0.03
C VAL A 98 1.08 -12.41 -0.05
N GLU A 99 0.76 -13.03 -1.18
CA GLU A 99 0.98 -14.44 -1.46
C GLU A 99 1.95 -14.61 -2.63
N SER A 100 2.92 -15.50 -2.46
CA SER A 100 3.76 -16.02 -3.54
C SER A 100 3.08 -17.26 -4.12
N LEU A 101 2.85 -17.29 -5.43
CA LEU A 101 2.17 -18.41 -6.09
C LEU A 101 3.17 -19.39 -6.72
N ALA A 102 3.81 -18.97 -7.81
CA ALA A 102 4.75 -19.78 -8.58
C ALA A 102 5.85 -18.91 -9.19
N GLU A 103 6.95 -19.54 -9.62
CA GLU A 103 8.01 -18.89 -10.37
C GLU A 103 7.87 -19.24 -11.86
N GLU A 104 7.71 -18.22 -12.70
CA GLU A 104 7.57 -18.37 -14.15
C GLU A 104 8.73 -17.72 -14.90
N ARG A 105 8.78 -17.93 -16.22
CA ARG A 105 9.80 -17.32 -17.10
C ARG A 105 9.78 -15.79 -17.04
N SER A 106 8.62 -15.18 -16.81
CA SER A 106 8.41 -13.74 -16.66
C SER A 106 8.77 -13.21 -15.27
N GLY A 107 9.06 -14.10 -14.33
CA GLY A 107 9.33 -13.81 -12.93
C GLY A 107 8.34 -14.50 -11.99
N ARG A 108 8.42 -14.17 -10.71
CA ARG A 108 7.53 -14.71 -9.68
C ARG A 108 6.14 -14.07 -9.76
N LEU A 109 5.11 -14.92 -9.71
CA LEU A 109 3.73 -14.52 -9.58
C LEU A 109 3.36 -14.24 -8.12
N TRP A 110 2.69 -13.11 -7.94
CA TRP A 110 2.21 -12.62 -6.66
C TRP A 110 0.71 -12.42 -6.72
N ARG A 111 0.07 -12.46 -5.55
CA ARG A 111 -1.32 -12.08 -5.36
C ARG A 111 -1.47 -11.32 -4.05
N VAL A 112 -2.38 -10.35 -4.01
CA VAL A 112 -2.79 -9.68 -2.78
C VAL A 112 -4.24 -10.05 -2.50
N VAL A 113 -4.52 -10.56 -1.30
CA VAL A 113 -5.87 -10.99 -0.91
C VAL A 113 -6.31 -10.28 0.38
N PRO A 114 -7.60 -9.95 0.54
CA PRO A 114 -8.12 -9.48 1.82
C PRO A 114 -8.08 -10.61 2.86
N LEU A 115 -7.82 -10.24 4.11
CA LEU A 115 -7.98 -11.15 5.25
C LEU A 115 -9.48 -11.33 5.49
N ARG A 116 -10.00 -12.53 5.21
CA ARG A 116 -11.36 -12.88 5.60
C ARG A 116 -11.36 -13.18 7.09
N VAL A 117 -12.04 -12.33 7.87
CA VAL A 117 -12.31 -12.51 9.30
C VAL A 117 -13.58 -13.33 9.47
#